data_AF-A0A9D0I8S6-F1
#
_entry.id   AF-A0A9D0I8S6-F1
#
_cell.length_a   1.000
_cell.length_b   1.000
_cell.length_c   1.000
_cell.angle_alpha   90.00
_cell.angle_beta   90.00
_cell.angle_gamma   90.00
#
_symmetry.space_group_name_H-M   'P 1'
#
loop_
_entity.id
_entity.type
_entity.pdbx_description
1 polymer ?
#
loop_
_entity_poly.entity_id
_entity_poly.type
_entity_poly.pdbx_seq_one_letter_code
_entity_poly.pdbx_strand_id
1 'polypeptide(L)'
;MDPDAPLHRALNDCAVRLDELNTDYPHLATETSLSGVALWQAMLRAGPGELLRGEPVDELGQTRELALGLMRHNGLEEVLEILLDEHRIDLSMDDLVLLIGTSAYVEALRSDGRKLVANAISYEQIATLWNDLERPALSGSRWNAKSVSSLLG
;
A
#
# COMPACT_ATOMS: atom_id res chain seq x y z
N MET A 1 -15.07 19.21 -20.22
CA MET A 1 -14.02 19.84 -19.40
C MET A 1 -13.57 18.75 -18.46
N ASP A 2 -12.34 18.27 -18.62
CA ASP A 2 -11.83 17.09 -17.91
C ASP A 2 -11.59 17.46 -16.42
N PRO A 3 -12.33 16.86 -15.48
CA PRO A 3 -12.20 17.17 -14.05
C PRO A 3 -10.84 16.76 -13.46
N ASP A 4 -10.09 15.89 -14.14
CA ASP A 4 -8.85 15.29 -13.63
C ASP A 4 -7.59 16.03 -14.10
N ALA A 5 -7.75 16.99 -15.03
CA ALA A 5 -6.68 17.86 -15.51
C ALA A 5 -5.82 18.54 -14.41
N PRO A 6 -6.38 19.09 -13.31
CA PRO A 6 -5.57 19.66 -12.24
C PRO A 6 -4.79 18.62 -11.44
N LEU A 7 -5.34 17.41 -11.25
CA LEU A 7 -4.67 16.33 -10.52
C LEU A 7 -3.49 15.76 -11.32
N HIS A 8 -3.69 15.50 -12.61
CA HIS A 8 -2.61 15.04 -13.50
C HIS A 8 -1.43 16.02 -13.55
N ARG A 9 -1.74 17.32 -13.55
CA ARG A 9 -0.72 18.37 -13.50
C ARG A 9 0.07 18.32 -12.19
N ALA A 10 -0.62 18.23 -11.06
CA ALA A 10 0.03 18.17 -9.74
C ALA A 10 0.93 16.92 -9.59
N LEU A 11 0.46 15.76 -10.07
CA LEU A 11 1.25 14.53 -10.04
C LEU A 11 2.48 14.60 -10.95
N ASN A 12 2.35 15.22 -12.12
CA ASN A 12 3.49 15.46 -13.00
C ASN A 12 4.54 16.38 -12.36
N ASP A 13 4.10 17.48 -11.75
CA ASP A 13 5.00 18.42 -11.07
C ASP A 13 5.76 17.73 -9.91
N CYS A 14 5.09 16.84 -9.17
CA CYS A 14 5.72 16.02 -8.13
C CYS A 14 6.77 15.06 -8.69
N ALA A 15 6.48 14.37 -9.78
CA ALA A 15 7.41 13.40 -10.37
C ALA A 15 8.65 14.08 -10.98
N VAL A 16 8.48 15.22 -11.64
CA VAL A 16 9.59 16.05 -12.12
C VAL A 16 10.46 16.48 -10.95
N ARG A 17 9.84 16.96 -9.86
CA ARG A 17 10.60 17.40 -8.69
C ARG A 17 11.37 16.25 -8.02
N LEU A 18 10.79 15.06 -7.99
CA LEU A 18 11.44 13.86 -7.45
C LEU A 18 12.62 13.42 -8.34
N ASP A 19 12.51 13.54 -9.66
CA ASP A 19 13.59 13.25 -10.61
C ASP A 19 14.79 14.20 -10.46
N GLU A 20 14.50 15.50 -10.30
CA GLU A 20 15.52 16.51 -9.98
C GLU A 20 16.25 16.16 -8.68
N LEU A 21 15.51 15.79 -7.63
CA LEU A 21 16.10 15.40 -6.35
C LEU A 21 16.95 14.14 -6.45
N ASN A 22 16.52 13.14 -7.22
CA ASN A 22 17.30 11.94 -7.48
C ASN A 22 18.60 12.26 -8.24
N THR A 23 18.58 13.25 -9.14
CA THR A 23 19.73 13.69 -9.93
C THR A 23 20.72 14.52 -9.11
N ASP A 24 20.22 15.48 -8.32
CA ASP A 24 21.03 16.39 -7.50
C ASP A 24 21.64 15.68 -6.29
N TYR A 25 20.94 14.67 -5.76
CA TYR A 25 21.33 13.92 -4.56
C TYR A 25 21.32 12.41 -4.78
N PRO A 26 22.22 11.87 -5.63
CA PRO A 26 22.20 10.45 -6.00
C PRO A 26 22.47 9.50 -4.82
N HIS A 27 23.08 9.99 -3.74
CA HIS A 27 23.30 9.23 -2.50
C HIS A 27 22.05 9.14 -1.60
N LEU A 28 21.01 9.94 -1.88
CA LEU A 28 19.71 9.91 -1.19
C LEU A 28 18.62 9.24 -2.04
N ALA A 29 18.90 9.00 -3.33
CA ALA A 29 18.00 8.30 -4.22
C ALA A 29 17.89 6.83 -3.78
N THR A 30 16.66 6.35 -3.58
CA THR A 30 16.38 4.95 -3.28
C THR A 30 15.92 4.25 -4.55
N GLU A 31 16.02 2.91 -4.57
CA GLU A 31 15.50 2.11 -5.68
C GLU A 31 14.01 2.38 -5.93
N THR A 32 13.24 2.61 -4.85
CA THR A 32 11.83 2.99 -4.92
C THR A 32 11.62 4.36 -5.57
N SER A 33 12.42 5.38 -5.23
CA SER A 33 12.26 6.73 -5.82
C SER A 33 12.64 6.75 -7.29
N LEU A 34 13.70 6.05 -7.69
CA LEU A 34 14.15 5.94 -9.07
C LEU A 34 13.13 5.19 -9.93
N SER A 35 12.65 4.05 -9.44
CA SER A 35 11.66 3.21 -10.15
C SER A 35 10.31 3.92 -10.26
N GLY A 36 9.89 4.64 -9.22
CA GLY A 36 8.64 5.40 -9.22
C GLY A 36 8.62 6.54 -10.25
N VAL A 37 9.71 7.31 -10.36
CA VAL A 37 9.84 8.36 -11.38
C VAL A 37 9.85 7.75 -12.79
N ALA A 38 10.61 6.68 -13.01
CA ALA A 38 10.70 6.02 -14.31
C ALA A 38 9.35 5.47 -14.77
N LEU A 39 8.59 4.84 -13.86
CA LEU A 39 7.25 4.34 -14.11
C LEU A 39 6.30 5.48 -14.49
N TRP A 40 6.31 6.59 -13.74
CA TRP A 40 5.47 7.75 -14.01
C TRP A 40 5.79 8.44 -15.35
N GLN A 41 7.07 8.59 -15.68
CA GLN A 41 7.49 9.15 -16.97
C GLN A 41 7.08 8.25 -18.14
N ALA A 42 7.10 6.93 -17.95
CA ALA A 42 6.56 5.99 -18.93
C ALA A 42 5.04 6.18 -19.11
N MET A 43 4.28 6.35 -18.02
CA MET A 43 2.83 6.61 -18.05
C MET A 43 2.47 7.87 -18.84
N LEU A 44 3.27 8.94 -18.73
CA LEU A 44 3.04 10.17 -19.49
C LEU A 44 3.34 10.04 -20.98
N ARG A 45 4.38 9.27 -21.34
CA ARG A 45 4.78 9.06 -22.75
C ARG A 45 3.82 8.15 -23.50
N ALA A 46 3.26 7.16 -22.83
CA ALA A 46 2.22 6.29 -23.38
C ALA A 46 0.86 7.01 -23.45
N GLY A 47 0.71 8.15 -22.77
CA GLY A 47 -0.59 8.74 -22.48
C GLY A 47 -1.28 7.96 -21.35
N PRO A 48 -2.06 8.62 -20.49
CA PRO A 48 -2.63 8.00 -19.29
C PRO A 48 -3.45 6.73 -19.58
N GLY A 49 -3.92 6.54 -20.82
CA GLY A 49 -4.70 5.36 -21.23
C GLY A 49 -3.93 4.18 -21.83
N GLU A 50 -2.62 4.24 -22.09
CA GLU A 50 -1.93 3.18 -22.84
C GLU A 50 -1.01 2.29 -21.98
N LEU A 51 -0.61 2.73 -20.78
CA LEU A 51 -0.03 1.86 -19.74
C LEU A 51 -1.06 1.35 -18.71
N LEU A 52 -2.28 1.89 -18.75
CA LEU A 52 -3.49 1.28 -18.15
C LEU A 52 -4.12 0.24 -19.09
N ARG A 53 -3.45 -0.18 -20.18
CA ARG A 53 -3.80 -1.40 -20.92
C ARG A 53 -3.14 -2.63 -20.30
N GLY A 54 -3.33 -2.75 -19.00
CA GLY A 54 -3.23 -3.96 -18.21
C GLY A 54 -4.42 -3.94 -17.27
N GLU A 55 -5.55 -4.42 -17.80
CA GLU A 55 -6.88 -4.52 -17.20
C GLU A 55 -7.65 -3.20 -16.90
N PRO A 56 -8.98 -3.19 -17.08
CA PRO A 56 -9.81 -2.00 -17.03
C PRO A 56 -9.72 -1.35 -15.64
N VAL A 57 -9.75 -0.02 -15.59
CA VAL A 57 -9.85 0.78 -14.35
C VAL A 57 -11.04 0.35 -13.44
N ASP A 58 -12.01 -0.35 -14.02
CA ASP A 58 -13.14 -0.98 -13.32
C ASP A 58 -12.73 -2.20 -12.48
N GLU A 59 -11.79 -3.02 -12.94
CA GLU A 59 -11.36 -4.25 -12.25
C GLU A 59 -10.52 -3.95 -11.00
N LEU A 60 -9.65 -2.93 -11.03
CA LEU A 60 -8.93 -2.48 -9.82
C LEU A 60 -9.87 -1.85 -8.79
N GLY A 61 -10.87 -1.08 -9.25
CA GLY A 61 -11.91 -0.53 -8.39
C GLY A 61 -12.74 -1.63 -7.73
N GLN A 62 -13.18 -2.62 -8.51
CA GLN A 62 -13.92 -3.78 -8.02
C GLN A 62 -13.09 -4.65 -7.09
N THR A 63 -11.81 -4.90 -7.42
CA THR A 63 -10.88 -5.66 -6.57
C THR A 63 -10.64 -4.95 -5.25
N ARG A 64 -10.52 -3.61 -5.28
CA ARG A 64 -10.42 -2.81 -4.07
C ARG A 64 -11.68 -2.90 -3.20
N GLU A 65 -12.87 -2.75 -3.80
CA GLU A 65 -14.13 -2.86 -3.06
C GLU A 65 -14.34 -4.26 -2.49
N LEU A 66 -13.99 -5.29 -3.26
CA LEU A 66 -13.98 -6.69 -2.82
C LEU A 66 -13.04 -6.88 -1.62
N ALA A 67 -11.77 -6.45 -1.74
CA ALA A 67 -10.80 -6.54 -0.65
C ALA A 67 -11.28 -5.81 0.61
N LEU A 68 -11.78 -4.58 0.48
CA LEU A 68 -12.37 -3.82 1.59
C LEU A 68 -13.60 -4.51 2.21
N GLY A 69 -14.39 -5.22 1.40
CA GLY A 69 -15.51 -6.03 1.84
C GLY A 69 -15.06 -7.23 2.68
N LEU A 70 -14.08 -7.99 2.18
CA LEU A 70 -13.52 -9.16 2.86
C LEU A 70 -12.86 -8.77 4.20
N MET A 71 -12.16 -7.63 4.24
CA MET A 71 -11.52 -7.12 5.46
C MET A 71 -12.48 -6.80 6.61
N ARG A 72 -13.80 -6.74 6.37
CA ARG A 72 -14.79 -6.54 7.45
C ARG A 72 -14.90 -7.75 8.37
N HIS A 73 -14.59 -8.94 7.86
CA HIS A 73 -14.79 -10.21 8.56
C HIS A 73 -13.50 -11.01 8.71
N ASN A 74 -12.49 -10.74 7.89
CA ASN A 74 -11.29 -11.54 7.76
C ASN A 74 -10.02 -10.75 8.14
N GLY A 75 -8.94 -11.48 8.48
CA GLY A 75 -7.60 -10.90 8.63
C GLY A 75 -6.97 -10.52 7.29
N LEU A 76 -5.89 -9.73 7.30
CA LEU A 76 -5.22 -9.32 6.07
C LEU A 76 -4.67 -10.51 5.27
N GLU A 77 -4.10 -11.49 5.98
CA GLU A 77 -3.57 -12.71 5.38
C GLU A 77 -4.67 -13.55 4.75
N GLU A 78 -5.78 -13.71 5.46
CA GLU A 78 -6.96 -14.45 4.97
C GLU A 78 -7.60 -13.74 3.76
N VAL A 79 -7.56 -12.41 3.70
CA VAL A 79 -7.99 -11.66 2.51
C VAL A 79 -7.08 -11.97 1.31
N LEU A 80 -5.76 -12.04 1.49
CA LEU A 80 -4.84 -12.43 0.41
C LEU A 80 -5.12 -13.86 -0.07
N GLU A 81 -5.34 -14.80 0.86
CA GLU A 81 -5.69 -16.19 0.54
C GLU A 81 -7.01 -16.27 -0.25
N ILE A 82 -8.07 -15.57 0.18
CA ILE A 82 -9.36 -15.56 -0.52
C ILE A 82 -9.22 -14.93 -1.91
N LEU A 83 -8.48 -13.83 -2.05
CA LEU A 83 -8.25 -13.19 -3.35
C LEU A 83 -7.51 -14.14 -4.31
N LEU A 84 -6.54 -14.91 -3.82
CA LEU A 84 -5.82 -15.88 -4.63
C LEU A 84 -6.68 -17.10 -4.98
N ASP A 85 -7.38 -17.68 -4.01
CA ASP A 85 -8.07 -18.96 -4.17
C ASP A 85 -9.42 -18.82 -4.90
N GLU A 86 -10.23 -17.84 -4.51
CA GLU A 86 -11.57 -17.65 -5.03
C GLU A 86 -11.60 -16.74 -6.27
N HIS A 87 -10.72 -15.73 -6.30
CA HIS A 87 -10.72 -14.71 -7.35
C HIS A 87 -9.54 -14.80 -8.31
N ARG A 88 -8.56 -15.67 -8.04
CA ARG A 88 -7.33 -15.83 -8.85
C ARG A 88 -6.50 -14.56 -8.97
N ILE A 89 -6.57 -13.71 -7.95
CA ILE A 89 -5.83 -12.46 -7.84
C ILE A 89 -4.66 -12.69 -6.89
N ASP A 90 -3.45 -12.79 -7.45
CA ASP A 90 -2.22 -12.94 -6.69
C ASP A 90 -1.67 -11.56 -6.31
N LEU A 91 -1.67 -11.25 -5.00
CA LEU A 91 -1.19 -9.98 -4.46
C LEU A 91 -0.22 -10.25 -3.31
N SER A 92 0.84 -9.45 -3.23
CA SER A 92 1.62 -9.36 -2.01
C SER A 92 0.92 -8.51 -0.95
N MET A 93 1.40 -8.55 0.30
CA MET A 93 0.91 -7.68 1.36
C MET A 93 1.11 -6.19 1.01
N ASP A 94 2.23 -5.85 0.36
CA ASP A 94 2.49 -4.48 -0.10
C ASP A 94 1.48 -4.04 -1.18
N ASP A 95 1.16 -4.93 -2.13
CA ASP A 95 0.16 -4.65 -3.17
C ASP A 95 -1.23 -4.46 -2.57
N LEU A 96 -1.60 -5.27 -1.57
CA LEU A 96 -2.86 -5.13 -0.86
C LEU A 96 -2.93 -3.78 -0.14
N VAL A 97 -1.86 -3.35 0.54
CA VAL A 97 -1.80 -2.05 1.21
C VAL A 97 -1.95 -0.91 0.20
N LEU A 98 -1.30 -1.01 -0.96
CA LEU A 98 -1.43 -0.03 -2.04
C LEU A 98 -2.86 0.04 -2.58
N LEU A 99 -3.50 -1.13 -2.77
CA LEU A 99 -4.84 -1.25 -3.30
C LEU A 99 -5.90 -0.65 -2.37
N ILE A 100 -5.88 -1.00 -1.07
CA ILE A 100 -6.91 -0.57 -0.10
C ILE A 100 -6.63 0.86 0.41
N GLY A 101 -5.36 1.26 0.42
CA GLY A 101 -4.85 2.51 0.94
C GLY A 101 -4.52 2.46 2.43
N THR A 102 -3.61 3.34 2.85
CA THR A 102 -3.03 3.36 4.21
C THR A 102 -4.07 3.47 5.33
N SER A 103 -5.17 4.21 5.11
CA SER A 103 -6.23 4.38 6.13
C SER A 103 -6.91 3.05 6.47
N ALA A 104 -7.31 2.28 5.45
CA ALA A 104 -7.95 0.98 5.65
C ALA A 104 -7.00 -0.04 6.28
N TYR A 105 -5.74 -0.05 5.85
CA TYR A 105 -4.70 -0.88 6.45
C TYR A 105 -4.48 -0.58 7.93
N VAL A 106 -4.37 0.70 8.31
CA VAL A 106 -4.22 1.13 9.71
C VAL A 106 -5.39 0.69 10.57
N GLU A 107 -6.62 0.82 10.07
CA GLU A 107 -7.80 0.38 10.81
C GLU A 107 -7.85 -1.15 10.98
N ALA A 108 -7.42 -1.91 9.97
CA ALA A 108 -7.29 -3.36 10.08
C ALA A 108 -6.26 -3.76 11.14
N LEU A 109 -5.07 -3.16 11.12
CA LEU A 109 -4.04 -3.39 12.14
C LEU A 109 -4.52 -3.00 13.54
N ARG A 110 -5.28 -1.91 13.68
CA ARG A 110 -5.87 -1.51 14.96
C ARG A 110 -6.88 -2.52 15.45
N SER A 111 -7.76 -2.99 14.58
CA SER A 111 -8.76 -4.01 14.91
C SER A 111 -8.09 -5.30 15.39
N ASP A 112 -7.12 -5.80 14.63
CA ASP A 112 -6.36 -7.00 14.95
C ASP A 112 -5.52 -6.83 16.24
N GLY A 113 -4.75 -5.75 16.31
CA GLY A 113 -3.92 -5.44 17.47
C GLY A 113 -4.73 -5.29 18.76
N ARG A 114 -5.93 -4.70 18.72
CA ARG A 114 -6.82 -4.64 19.89
C ARG A 114 -7.30 -6.03 20.32
N LYS A 115 -7.60 -6.93 19.39
CA LYS A 115 -7.95 -8.33 19.71
C LYS A 115 -6.78 -9.06 20.36
N LEU A 116 -5.56 -8.87 19.86
CA LEU A 116 -4.35 -9.47 20.43
C LEU A 116 -4.07 -8.95 21.85
N VAL A 117 -4.18 -7.63 22.06
CA VAL A 117 -4.04 -7.02 23.39
C VAL A 117 -5.11 -7.53 24.36
N ALA A 118 -6.36 -7.69 23.90
CA ALA A 118 -7.43 -8.26 24.72
C ALA A 118 -7.15 -9.71 25.16
N ASN A 119 -6.34 -10.44 24.39
CA ASN A 119 -5.84 -11.78 24.72
C ASN A 119 -4.50 -11.76 25.48
N ALA A 120 -4.14 -10.63 26.08
CA ALA A 120 -2.92 -10.44 26.88
C ALA A 120 -1.59 -10.66 26.12
N ILE A 121 -1.60 -10.50 24.79
CA ILE A 121 -0.38 -10.50 23.99
C ILE A 121 0.32 -9.14 24.13
N SER A 122 1.62 -9.15 24.45
CA SER A 122 2.38 -7.91 24.64
C SER A 122 2.65 -7.18 23.33
N TYR A 123 2.88 -5.86 23.38
CA TYR A 123 3.21 -5.09 22.16
C TYR A 123 4.48 -5.57 21.45
N GLU A 124 5.44 -6.13 22.20
CA GLU A 124 6.64 -6.73 21.62
C GLU A 124 6.30 -8.02 20.86
N GLN A 125 5.46 -8.88 21.44
CA GLN A 125 5.00 -10.10 20.78
C GLN A 125 4.15 -9.81 19.54
N ILE A 126 3.29 -8.77 19.60
CA ILE A 126 2.54 -8.30 18.43
C ILE A 126 3.49 -7.81 17.34
N ALA A 127 4.51 -7.03 17.69
CA ALA A 127 5.50 -6.56 16.73
C ALA A 127 6.26 -7.71 16.07
N THR A 128 6.70 -8.71 16.84
CA THR A 128 7.33 -9.92 16.30
C THR A 128 6.38 -10.65 15.35
N LEU A 129 5.13 -10.90 15.79
CA LEU A 129 4.12 -11.56 14.97
C LEU A 129 3.90 -10.83 13.64
N TRP A 130 3.69 -9.52 13.67
CA TRP A 130 3.45 -8.74 12.45
C TRP A 130 4.68 -8.71 11.54
N ASN A 131 5.89 -8.73 12.10
CA ASN A 131 7.11 -8.87 11.30
C ASN A 131 7.26 -10.26 10.67
N ASP A 132 6.84 -11.31 11.36
CA ASP A 132 6.88 -12.69 10.87
C ASP A 132 5.83 -12.92 9.77
N LEU A 133 4.71 -12.18 9.83
CA LEU A 133 3.69 -12.09 8.80
C LEU A 133 4.04 -11.10 7.68
N GLU A 134 5.26 -10.56 7.69
CA GLU A 134 5.77 -9.61 6.69
C GLU A 134 4.87 -8.37 6.49
N ARG A 135 4.14 -7.95 7.54
CA ARG A 135 3.28 -6.77 7.49
C ARG A 135 4.12 -5.49 7.40
N PRO A 136 3.92 -4.62 6.39
CA PRO A 136 4.68 -3.39 6.25
C PRO A 136 4.42 -2.45 7.42
N ALA A 137 5.48 -1.93 8.06
CA ALA A 137 5.27 -0.89 9.07
C ALA A 137 5.14 0.49 8.46
N LEU A 138 4.40 1.36 9.14
CA LEU A 138 4.05 2.70 8.65
C LEU A 138 5.25 3.62 8.44
N SER A 139 6.36 3.39 9.15
CA SER A 139 7.58 4.18 9.04
C SER A 139 8.63 3.60 8.07
N GLY A 140 8.30 2.52 7.35
CA GLY A 140 9.24 1.83 6.45
C GLY A 140 10.33 1.02 7.17
N SER A 141 10.26 0.89 8.49
CA SER A 141 11.15 0.06 9.32
C SER A 141 10.38 -1.13 9.89
N ARG A 142 11.03 -2.13 10.50
CA ARG A 142 10.32 -3.26 11.13
C ARG A 142 9.47 -2.79 12.32
N TRP A 143 8.36 -3.48 12.56
CA TRP A 143 7.53 -3.25 13.74
C TRP A 143 8.35 -3.45 15.02
N ASN A 144 8.12 -2.56 15.98
CA ASN A 144 8.66 -2.64 17.33
C ASN A 144 7.58 -2.26 18.35
N ALA A 145 7.78 -2.62 19.62
CA ALA A 145 6.81 -2.37 20.68
C ALA A 145 6.34 -0.90 20.76
N LYS A 146 7.24 0.06 20.49
CA LYS A 146 6.90 1.48 20.48
C LYS A 146 5.93 1.82 19.35
N SER A 147 6.25 1.42 18.11
CA SER A 147 5.37 1.65 16.94
C SER A 147 3.99 0.99 17.09
N VAL A 148 3.93 -0.22 17.65
CA VAL A 148 2.67 -0.91 17.94
C VAL A 148 1.89 -0.17 19.03
N SER A 149 2.55 0.22 20.13
CA SER A 149 1.89 0.98 21.19
C SER A 149 1.36 2.34 20.71
N SER A 150 2.09 3.04 19.84
CA SER A 150 1.63 4.30 19.23
C SER A 150 0.48 4.12 18.24
N LEU A 151 0.36 2.95 17.62
CA LEU A 151 -0.74 2.64 16.71
C LEU A 151 -2.04 2.31 17.46
N LEU A 152 -1.91 1.58 18.58
CA LEU A 152 -3.01 1.02 19.36
C LEU A 152 -3.47 1.90 20.53
N GLY A 153 -2.63 2.83 20.98
CA GLY A 153 -2.87 3.76 22.09
C GLY A 153 -3.47 5.10 21.68
#